data_AF-A0A6G0QDF8-F1
#
_entry.id   AF-A0A6G0QDF8-F1
#
_cell.length_a   1.000
_cell.length_b   1.000
_cell.length_c   1.000
_cell.angle_alpha   90.00
_cell.angle_beta   90.00
_cell.angle_gamma   90.00
#
_symmetry.space_group_name_H-M   'P 1'
#
loop_
_entity.id
_entity.type
_entity.pdbx_description
1 polymer ?
#
loop_
_entity_poly.entity_id
_entity_poly.type
_entity_poly.pdbx_seq_one_letter_code
_entity_poly.pdbx_strand_id
1 'polypeptide(L)' 'MDNTAGEIIDSMGTLSLTRVPGYLVVIDAGVIGLELGSVYKCLGSKETAVKFPDAAFPDMNKESIKKFIKLLKKRA' A
#
# COMPACT_ATOMS: atom_id res chain seq x y z
N MET A 1 15.17 -5.50 -6.87
CA MET A 1 13.92 -5.65 -7.64
C MET A 1 14.20 -5.16 -9.04
N ASP A 2 13.76 -5.91 -10.05
CA ASP A 2 13.85 -5.46 -11.45
C ASP A 2 12.53 -4.79 -11.81
N ASN A 3 12.55 -3.47 -11.95
CA ASN A 3 11.35 -2.69 -12.23
C ASN A 3 11.05 -2.56 -13.73
N THR A 4 11.84 -3.19 -14.61
CA THR A 4 11.78 -2.99 -16.07
C THR A 4 10.47 -3.46 -16.69
N ALA A 5 9.85 -4.52 -16.14
CA ALA A 5 8.58 -5.05 -16.64
C ALA A 5 7.36 -4.21 -16.22
N GLY A 6 7.48 -3.34 -15.20
CA GLY A 6 6.39 -2.48 -14.71
C GLY A 6 5.21 -3.18 -14.02
N GLU A 7 5.22 -4.52 -13.93
CA GLU A 7 4.14 -5.31 -13.32
C GLU A 7 4.40 -5.66 -11.85
N ILE A 8 5.64 -6.05 -11.52
CA ILE A 8 6.09 -6.30 -10.15
C ILE A 8 7.22 -5.32 -9.89
N ILE A 9 6.97 -4.36 -9.02
CA ILE A 9 7.87 -3.23 -8.80
C ILE A 9 8.02 -2.96 -7.30
N ASP A 10 9.15 -2.37 -6.93
CA ASP A 10 9.35 -1.83 -5.59
C ASP A 10 8.80 -0.40 -5.45
N SER A 11 9.04 0.21 -4.29
CA SER A 11 8.60 1.58 -3.97
C SER A 11 9.19 2.64 -4.92
N MET A 12 10.39 2.42 -5.44
CA MET A 12 11.02 3.34 -6.39
C MET A 12 10.42 3.18 -7.80
N GLY A 13 10.15 1.94 -8.20
CA GLY A 13 9.48 1.64 -9.46
C GLY A 13 8.06 2.20 -9.51
N THR A 14 7.36 2.21 -8.37
CA THR A 14 6.00 2.79 -8.29
C THR A 14 6.03 4.27 -8.66
N LEU A 15 6.95 5.06 -8.10
CA LEU A 15 7.08 6.50 -8.40
C LEU A 15 7.36 6.80 -9.88
N SER A 16 7.87 5.83 -10.64
CA SER A 16 8.24 5.98 -12.05
C SER A 16 7.13 5.51 -13.01
N LEU A 17 5.97 5.11 -12.51
CA LEU A 17 4.83 4.72 -13.34
C LEU A 17 4.29 5.91 -14.14
N THR A 18 4.22 5.76 -15.46
CA THR A 18 3.72 6.80 -16.38
C THR A 18 2.19 6.88 -16.43
N ARG A 19 1.49 5.93 -15.83
CA ARG A 19 0.03 5.88 -15.76
C ARG A 19 -0.46 5.36 -14.42
N VAL A 20 -1.67 5.77 -14.03
CA VAL A 20 -2.36 5.22 -12.87
C VAL A 20 -2.82 3.79 -13.21
N PRO A 21 -2.44 2.76 -12.44
CA PRO A 21 -2.94 1.41 -12.66
C PRO A 21 -4.43 1.35 -12.35
N GLY A 22 -5.18 0.53 -13.10
CA GLY A 22 -6.60 0.28 -12.78
C GLY A 22 -6.77 -0.54 -11.50
N TYR A 23 -5.80 -1.40 -11.20
CA TYR A 23 -5.76 -2.20 -9.99
C TYR A 23 -4.33 -2.26 -9.44
N LEU A 24 -4.16 -1.98 -8.14
CA LEU A 24 -2.87 -2.00 -7.46
C LEU A 24 -2.91 -2.98 -6.29
N VAL A 25 -1.98 -3.94 -6.27
CA VAL A 25 -1.78 -4.84 -5.13
C VAL A 25 -0.54 -4.41 -4.36
N VAL A 26 -0.71 -4.07 -3.10
CA VAL A 26 0.38 -3.75 -2.18
C VAL A 26 0.68 -4.98 -1.33
N ILE A 27 1.85 -5.55 -1.55
CA ILE A 27 2.38 -6.65 -0.73
C ILE A 27 3.22 -6.03 0.39
N ASP A 28 2.91 -6.43 1.62
CA ASP A 28 3.45 -5.85 2.85
C ASP A 28 3.03 -4.39 3.06
N ALA A 29 1.78 -4.22 3.50
CA ALA A 29 1.17 -2.94 3.86
C ALA A 29 1.76 -2.28 5.13
N GLY A 30 3.07 -2.10 5.18
CA GLY A 30 3.76 -1.21 6.14
C GLY A 30 3.51 0.26 5.81
N VAL A 31 4.28 1.15 6.43
CA VAL A 31 4.11 2.61 6.26
C VAL A 31 4.19 3.01 4.78
N ILE A 32 5.27 2.63 4.09
CA ILE A 32 5.49 2.98 2.68
C ILE A 32 4.40 2.41 1.77
N GLY A 33 4.06 1.12 1.95
CA GLY A 33 3.03 0.46 1.14
C GLY A 33 1.65 1.11 1.29
N LEU A 34 1.29 1.53 2.50
CA LEU A 34 0.02 2.21 2.77
C LEU A 34 0.01 3.65 2.25
N GLU A 35 1.13 4.38 2.34
CA GLU A 35 1.26 5.72 1.80
C GLU A 35 1.10 5.72 0.27
N LEU A 36 1.89 4.90 -0.43
CA LEU A 36 1.80 4.78 -1.89
C LEU A 36 0.43 4.24 -2.33
N GLY A 37 -0.07 3.20 -1.66
CA GLY A 37 -1.41 2.66 -1.91
C GLY A 37 -2.51 3.72 -1.78
N SER A 38 -2.41 4.59 -0.76
CA SER A 38 -3.36 5.69 -0.57
C SER A 38 -3.26 6.75 -1.67
N VAL A 39 -2.06 7.07 -2.14
CA VAL A 39 -1.87 7.99 -3.27
C VAL A 39 -2.53 7.45 -4.53
N TYR A 40 -2.25 6.20 -4.92
CA TYR A 40 -2.85 5.62 -6.12
C TYR A 40 -4.36 5.44 -6.02
N LYS A 41 -4.87 5.15 -4.82
CA LYS A 41 -6.31 5.15 -4.55
C LYS A 41 -6.94 6.51 -4.82
N CYS A 42 -6.35 7.60 -4.31
CA CYS A 42 -6.83 8.96 -4.58
C CYS A 42 -6.81 9.32 -6.06
N LEU A 43 -5.90 8.72 -6.83
CA LEU A 43 -5.83 8.87 -8.29
C LEU A 43 -6.81 7.97 -9.05
N GLY A 44 -7.61 7.15 -8.36
CA GLY A 44 -8.66 6.31 -8.94
C GLY A 44 -8.28 4.84 -9.15
N SER A 45 -7.09 4.40 -8.72
CA SER A 45 -6.74 2.97 -8.73
C SER A 45 -7.59 2.23 -7.71
N LYS A 46 -8.13 1.07 -8.08
CA LYS A 46 -8.66 0.14 -7.09
C LYS A 46 -7.48 -0.53 -6.38
N GLU A 47 -7.33 -0.35 -5.08
CA GLU A 47 -6.20 -0.94 -4.34
C GLU A 47 -6.60 -2.16 -3.49
N THR A 48 -5.66 -3.08 -3.31
CA THR A 48 -5.74 -4.14 -2.30
C THR A 48 -4.41 -4.24 -1.59
N ALA A 49 -4.46 -4.05 -0.27
CA ALA A 49 -3.29 -4.13 0.59
C ALA A 49 -3.32 -5.45 1.37
N VAL A 50 -2.26 -6.24 1.24
CA VAL A 50 -2.09 -7.52 1.94
C VAL A 50 -0.92 -7.39 2.91
N LYS A 51 -1.12 -7.81 4.15
CA LYS A 51 -0.05 -7.84 5.16
C LYS A 51 -0.15 -9.07 6.05
N PHE A 52 1.00 -9.60 6.43
CA PHE A 52 1.09 -10.62 7.46
C PHE A 52 0.77 -10.03 8.84
N PRO A 53 -0.17 -10.62 9.59
CA PRO A 53 -0.73 -10.03 10.82
C PRO A 53 0.29 -9.78 11.94
N ASP A 54 1.38 -10.54 11.99
CA ASP A 54 2.35 -10.45 13.10
C ASP A 54 3.38 -9.32 12.95
N ALA A 55 3.45 -8.64 11.80
CA ALA A 55 4.51 -7.67 11.49
C ALA A 55 4.00 -6.27 11.13
N ALA A 56 2.73 -5.95 11.42
CA ALA A 56 2.07 -4.72 10.96
C ALA A 56 2.88 -3.46 11.28
N PHE A 57 3.21 -3.26 12.55
CA PHE A 57 3.99 -2.14 13.06
C PHE A 57 4.56 -2.55 14.43
N PRO A 58 5.77 -3.15 14.50
CA PRO A 58 6.29 -3.71 15.74
C PRO A 58 6.44 -2.66 16.85
N ASP A 59 6.75 -1.42 16.47
CA ASP A 59 6.98 -0.31 17.40
C ASP A 59 5.71 0.48 17.75
N MET A 60 4.56 0.13 17.17
CA MET A 60 3.29 0.83 17.41
C MET A 60 2.36 0.00 18.29
N ASN A 61 1.66 0.67 19.22
CA ASN A 61 0.71 -0.04 20.08
C ASN A 61 -0.44 -0.66 19.25
N LYS A 62 -0.91 -1.84 19.66
CA LYS A 62 -1.93 -2.63 18.94
C LYS A 62 -3.28 -1.90 18.78
N GLU A 63 -3.65 -1.05 19.73
CA GLU A 63 -4.93 -0.33 19.68
C GLU A 63 -4.92 0.77 18.61
N SER A 64 -3.82 1.53 18.51
CA SER A 64 -3.56 2.52 17.48
C SER A 64 -3.55 1.89 16.09
N ILE A 65 -2.88 0.74 15.93
CA ILE A 65 -2.89 -0.01 14.66
C ILE A 65 -4.32 -0.39 14.28
N LYS A 66 -5.11 -0.92 15.23
CA LYS A 66 -6.50 -1.33 14.97
C LYS A 66 -7.38 -0.13 14.58
N LYS A 67 -7.24 1.00 15.26
CA LYS A 67 -7.94 2.25 14.90
C LYS A 67 -7.52 2.74 13.51
N PHE A 68 -6.23 2.72 13.22
CA PHE A 68 -5.68 3.13 11.93
C PHE A 68 -6.19 2.26 10.77
N ILE A 69 -6.13 0.93 10.90
CA ILE A 69 -6.68 0.00 9.90
C ILE A 69 -8.18 0.23 9.69
N LYS A 70 -8.94 0.50 10.76
CA LYS A 70 -10.37 0.80 10.65
C LYS A 70 -10.63 2.10 9.88
N LEU A 71 -9.80 3.13 10.09
CA LEU A 71 -9.88 4.40 9.36
C LEU A 71 -9.55 4.21 7.88
N LEU A 72 -8.51 3.43 7.57
CA LEU A 72 -8.13 3.11 6.19
C LEU A 72 -9.24 2.36 5.45
N LYS A 73 -9.85 1.36 6.08
CA LYS A 73 -11.00 0.65 5.51
C LYS A 73 -12.22 1.54 5.30
N LYS A 74 -12.44 2.56 6.14
CA LYS A 74 -13.57 3.50 6.02
C LYS A 74 -13.36 4.53 4.90
N ARG A 75 -12.11 4.79 4.50
CA ARG A 75 -11.78 5.63 3.34
C ARG A 75 -11.90 4.90 2.00
N ALA A 76 -12.35 3.63 2.01
CA ALA A 76 -12.71 2.85 0.82
C ALA A 76 -14.19 3.04 0.47
#